data_AF-A0A2V9Y9W4-F1
#
_entry.id   AF-A0A2V9Y9W4-F1
#
_cell.length_a   1.000
_cell.length_b   1.000
_cell.length_c   1.000
_cell.angle_alpha   90.00
_cell.angle_beta   90.00
_cell.angle_gamma   90.00
#
_symmetry.space_group_name_H-M   'P 1'
#
loop_
_entity.id
_entity.type
_entity.pdbx_description
1 polymer ?
#
loop_
_entity_poly.entity_id
_entity_poly.type
_entity_poly.pdbx_seq_one_letter_code
_entity_poly.pdbx_strand_id
1 'polypeptide(L)'
;MVGSRKSPVRTLRCLVVLGITGGILAFEPELDRLLHPHLSRLKPGGRTLSLVDIGEAASKKYGGEPVVAYLPSSSPDVPTEVILSSGVVSVNQYTGEVLGLRTRGQTVLGFIRALHVRLATGDIGRNILRWSTVLMLISLASGLYLWWPRKMIRIRGPWWSRLFWFDQHNSFGIFSLLPLLLLTATGIVI
;
A
#
# COMPACT_ATOMS: atom_id res chain seq x y z
N MET A 1 -27.31 29.27 17.44
CA MET A 1 -26.06 28.74 16.85
C MET A 1 -25.66 27.48 17.61
N VAL A 2 -25.98 26.30 17.08
CA VAL A 2 -25.68 25.00 17.74
C VAL A 2 -24.30 24.55 17.27
N GLY A 3 -23.33 24.58 18.19
CA GLY A 3 -21.99 24.06 17.96
C GLY A 3 -22.01 22.54 17.80
N SER A 4 -21.69 22.07 16.59
CA SER A 4 -21.47 20.65 16.29
C SER A 4 -20.27 20.14 17.09
N ARG A 5 -20.51 19.55 18.28
CA ARG A 5 -19.55 18.66 18.94
C ARG A 5 -19.25 17.50 18.00
N LYS A 6 -18.12 17.55 17.30
CA LYS A 6 -17.59 16.40 16.57
C LYS A 6 -17.23 15.34 17.63
N SER A 7 -18.06 14.32 17.74
CA SER A 7 -17.84 13.21 18.69
C SER A 7 -16.51 12.52 18.39
N PRO A 8 -15.62 12.30 19.39
CA PRO A 8 -14.30 11.65 19.20
C PRO A 8 -14.39 10.23 18.61
N VAL A 9 -15.58 9.64 18.63
CA VAL A 9 -15.91 8.32 18.06
C VAL A 9 -15.76 8.27 16.53
N ARG A 10 -15.87 9.41 15.81
CA ARG A 10 -15.74 9.41 14.34
C ARG A 10 -14.31 9.22 13.88
N THR A 11 -13.34 9.81 14.59
CA THR A 11 -11.91 9.75 14.23
C THR A 11 -11.35 8.35 14.38
N LEU A 12 -11.78 7.62 15.41
CA LEU A 12 -11.32 6.25 15.67
C LEU A 12 -11.73 5.27 14.55
N ARG A 13 -12.92 5.44 13.98
CA ARG A 13 -13.41 4.60 12.87
C ARG A 13 -12.55 4.73 11.61
N CYS A 14 -12.08 5.93 11.30
CA CYS A 14 -11.21 6.16 10.15
C CYS A 14 -9.86 5.46 10.32
N LEU A 15 -9.27 5.48 11.51
CA LEU A 15 -7.98 4.83 11.76
C LEU A 15 -8.06 3.30 11.65
N VAL A 16 -9.18 2.70 12.08
CA VAL A 16 -9.40 1.24 11.92
C VAL A 16 -9.49 0.87 10.44
N VAL A 17 -10.28 1.63 9.65
CA VAL A 17 -10.39 1.39 8.20
C VAL A 17 -9.04 1.56 7.52
N LEU A 18 -8.27 2.59 7.88
CA LEU A 18 -6.92 2.80 7.34
C LEU A 18 -5.96 1.69 7.73
N GLY A 19 -6.00 1.21 8.97
CA GLY A 19 -5.18 0.08 9.43
C GLY A 19 -5.52 -1.23 8.70
N ILE A 20 -6.81 -1.54 8.54
CA ILE A 20 -7.25 -2.74 7.82
C ILE A 20 -6.85 -2.66 6.34
N THR A 21 -7.14 -1.53 5.69
CA THR A 21 -6.79 -1.35 4.27
C THR A 21 -5.27 -1.38 4.06
N GLY A 22 -4.48 -0.80 4.97
CA GLY A 22 -3.02 -0.87 4.91
C GLY A 22 -2.48 -2.28 5.10
N GLY A 23 -3.05 -3.04 6.04
CA GLY A 23 -2.72 -4.45 6.25
C GLY A 23 -3.02 -5.31 5.02
N ILE A 24 -4.14 -5.06 4.33
CA ILE A 24 -4.46 -5.75 3.07
C ILE A 24 -3.45 -5.39 1.97
N LEU A 25 -3.08 -4.10 1.85
CA LEU A 25 -2.15 -3.63 0.81
C LEU A 25 -0.71 -4.10 1.03
N ALA A 26 -0.34 -4.45 2.26
CA ALA A 26 0.97 -5.07 2.53
C ALA A 26 1.15 -6.41 1.80
N PHE A 27 0.04 -7.08 1.45
CA PHE A 27 0.02 -8.33 0.68
C PHE A 27 -0.54 -8.12 -0.74
N GLU A 28 -0.54 -6.88 -1.26
CA GLU A 28 -1.07 -6.59 -2.59
C GLU A 28 -0.45 -7.47 -3.69
N PRO A 29 0.88 -7.69 -3.76
CA PRO A 29 1.48 -8.56 -4.77
C PRO A 29 0.98 -10.01 -4.69
N GLU A 30 0.84 -10.55 -3.48
CA GLU A 30 0.38 -11.92 -3.23
C GLU A 30 -1.11 -12.09 -3.56
N LEU A 31 -1.94 -11.14 -3.10
CA LEU A 31 -3.37 -11.12 -3.37
C LEU A 31 -3.64 -10.96 -4.86
N ASP A 32 -2.88 -10.12 -5.52
CA ASP A 32 -3.01 -9.89 -6.95
C ASP A 32 -2.67 -11.14 -7.78
N ARG A 33 -1.61 -11.86 -7.40
CA ARG A 33 -1.27 -13.17 -7.98
C ARG A 33 -2.35 -14.23 -7.76
N LEU A 34 -2.98 -14.22 -6.58
CA LEU A 34 -4.06 -15.15 -6.24
C LEU A 34 -5.35 -14.84 -7.01
N LEU A 35 -5.68 -13.56 -7.20
CA LEU A 35 -6.87 -13.12 -7.92
C LEU A 35 -6.71 -13.20 -9.44
N HIS A 36 -5.49 -13.07 -9.96
CA HIS A 36 -5.18 -13.13 -11.38
C HIS A 36 -4.11 -14.17 -11.72
N PRO A 37 -4.33 -15.47 -11.42
CA PRO A 37 -3.32 -16.52 -11.62
C PRO A 37 -2.96 -16.72 -13.10
N HIS A 38 -3.90 -16.49 -14.01
CA HIS A 38 -3.70 -16.57 -15.46
C HIS A 38 -2.82 -15.44 -16.03
N LEU A 39 -2.65 -14.34 -15.30
CA LEU A 39 -1.73 -13.24 -15.65
C LEU A 39 -0.39 -13.35 -14.92
N SER A 40 -0.22 -14.32 -14.02
CA SER A 40 0.88 -14.30 -13.03
C SER A 40 1.82 -15.48 -13.11
N ARG A 41 1.44 -16.59 -13.78
CA ARG A 41 2.29 -17.77 -13.90
C ARG A 41 2.46 -18.19 -15.34
N LEU A 42 3.70 -18.08 -15.81
CA LEU A 42 4.15 -18.66 -17.06
C LEU A 42 4.72 -20.06 -16.80
N LYS A 43 4.56 -20.95 -17.78
CA LYS A 43 5.43 -22.12 -17.86
C LYS A 43 6.78 -21.64 -18.41
N PRO A 44 7.91 -21.86 -17.72
CA PRO A 44 9.21 -21.44 -18.21
C PRO A 44 9.45 -22.03 -19.61
N GLY A 45 9.59 -21.15 -20.60
CA GLY A 45 10.07 -21.50 -21.93
C GLY A 45 11.58 -21.34 -22.01
N GLY A 46 12.21 -21.88 -23.05
CA GLY A 46 13.67 -21.83 -23.22
C GLY A 46 14.23 -20.40 -23.29
N ARG A 47 14.20 -19.78 -24.48
CA ARG A 47 14.84 -18.47 -24.72
C ARG A 47 13.86 -17.33 -24.49
N THR A 48 14.28 -16.31 -23.74
CA THR A 48 13.53 -15.06 -23.59
C THR A 48 13.67 -14.20 -24.85
N LEU A 49 12.58 -13.53 -25.22
CA LEU A 49 12.55 -12.54 -26.30
C LEU A 49 13.25 -11.24 -25.87
N SER A 50 13.62 -10.41 -26.84
CA SER A 50 14.16 -9.07 -26.56
C SER A 50 13.07 -8.19 -25.96
N LEU A 51 13.46 -7.26 -25.06
CA LEU A 51 12.54 -6.27 -24.50
C LEU A 51 11.87 -5.41 -25.59
N VAL A 52 12.57 -5.18 -26.70
CA VAL A 52 12.06 -4.44 -27.86
C VAL A 52 10.92 -5.21 -28.53
N ASP A 53 11.11 -6.51 -28.79
CA ASP A 53 10.10 -7.36 -29.43
C ASP A 53 8.85 -7.49 -28.55
N ILE A 54 9.04 -7.58 -27.22
CA ILE A 54 7.97 -7.61 -26.22
C ILE A 54 7.18 -6.29 -26.22
N GLY A 55 7.89 -5.15 -26.26
CA GLY A 55 7.28 -3.82 -26.32
C GLY A 55 6.49 -3.59 -27.61
N GLU A 56 7.03 -4.02 -28.75
CA GLU A 56 6.35 -3.93 -30.04
C GLU A 56 5.11 -4.81 -30.09
N ALA A 57 5.16 -6.05 -29.57
CA ALA A 57 4.00 -6.93 -29.49
C ALA A 57 2.87 -6.33 -28.65
N ALA A 58 3.21 -5.70 -27.52
CA ALA A 58 2.25 -4.99 -26.68
C ALA A 58 1.67 -3.75 -27.38
N SER A 59 2.53 -2.89 -27.93
CA SER A 59 2.13 -1.66 -28.63
C SER A 59 1.22 -1.98 -29.82
N LYS A 60 1.59 -2.95 -30.65
CA LYS A 60 0.82 -3.36 -31.85
C LYS A 60 -0.57 -3.88 -31.50
N LYS A 61 -0.72 -4.63 -30.39
CA LYS A 61 -2.03 -5.16 -29.96
C LYS A 61 -2.99 -4.05 -29.48
N TYR A 62 -2.45 -2.97 -28.91
CA TYR A 62 -3.22 -1.83 -28.41
C TYR A 62 -3.13 -0.60 -29.33
N GLY A 63 -3.09 -0.81 -30.66
CA GLY A 63 -3.23 0.27 -31.63
C GLY A 63 -2.00 1.16 -31.82
N GLY A 64 -0.81 0.67 -31.47
CA GLY A 64 0.45 1.40 -31.63
C GLY A 64 0.73 2.40 -30.51
N GLU A 65 0.12 2.24 -29.34
CA GLU A 65 0.39 3.10 -28.19
C GLU A 65 1.89 3.12 -27.84
N PRO A 66 2.47 4.28 -27.50
CA PRO A 66 3.87 4.38 -27.13
C PRO A 66 4.13 3.66 -25.81
N VAL A 67 5.23 2.89 -25.77
CA VAL A 67 5.70 2.26 -24.55
C VAL A 67 6.33 3.31 -23.64
N VAL A 68 5.77 3.48 -22.44
CA VAL A 68 6.22 4.45 -21.45
C VAL A 68 7.38 3.90 -20.63
N ALA A 69 7.31 2.62 -20.25
CA ALA A 69 8.35 1.95 -19.47
C ALA A 69 8.25 0.43 -19.60
N TYR A 70 9.39 -0.23 -19.38
CA TYR A 70 9.49 -1.68 -19.26
C TYR A 70 9.70 -2.07 -17.79
N LEU A 71 8.90 -3.01 -17.30
CA LEU A 71 9.11 -3.69 -16.02
C LEU A 71 9.56 -5.13 -16.32
N PRO A 72 10.88 -5.36 -16.41
CA PRO A 72 11.41 -6.68 -16.71
C PRO A 72 11.02 -7.67 -15.61
N SER A 73 10.74 -8.91 -16.01
CA SER A 73 10.37 -9.97 -15.09
C SER A 73 11.46 -10.22 -14.05
N SER A 74 11.09 -10.19 -12.78
CA SER A 74 12.02 -10.51 -11.69
C SER A 74 12.27 -12.02 -11.54
N SER A 75 11.47 -12.87 -12.21
CA SER A 75 11.60 -14.33 -12.15
C SER A 75 11.13 -15.01 -13.46
N PRO A 76 11.62 -16.23 -13.78
CA PRO A 76 11.29 -16.93 -15.03
C PRO A 76 9.80 -17.26 -15.20
N ASP A 77 9.08 -17.41 -14.09
CA ASP A 77 7.67 -17.75 -14.00
C ASP A 77 6.73 -16.54 -14.06
N VAL A 78 7.27 -15.32 -14.14
CA VAL A 78 6.50 -14.07 -14.15
C VAL A 78 6.57 -13.42 -15.54
N PRO A 79 5.44 -12.93 -16.10
CA PRO A 79 5.45 -12.21 -17.37
C PRO A 79 6.11 -10.84 -17.26
N THR A 80 6.63 -10.37 -18.40
CA THR A 80 7.22 -9.04 -18.48
C THR A 80 6.08 -8.03 -18.62
N GLU A 81 6.13 -6.98 -17.82
CA GLU A 81 5.12 -5.93 -17.84
C GLU A 81 5.59 -4.74 -18.68
N VAL A 82 4.70 -4.24 -19.53
CA VAL A 82 4.93 -3.09 -20.38
C VAL A 82 3.93 -2.00 -19.99
N ILE A 83 4.41 -0.84 -19.58
CA ILE A 83 3.55 0.30 -19.26
C ILE A 83 3.24 1.04 -20.56
N LEU A 84 1.96 1.10 -20.88
CA LEU A 84 1.37 1.91 -21.95
C LEU A 84 0.56 3.06 -21.34
N SER A 85 0.03 3.93 -22.20
CA SER A 85 -0.77 5.08 -21.77
C SER A 85 -2.10 4.63 -21.15
N SER A 86 -2.69 3.57 -21.71
CA SER A 86 -3.94 2.97 -21.25
C SER A 86 -3.82 2.08 -20.01
N GLY A 87 -2.62 1.59 -19.66
CA GLY A 87 -2.43 0.72 -18.50
C GLY A 87 -1.15 -0.11 -18.54
N VAL A 88 -1.10 -1.13 -17.69
CA VAL A 88 0.03 -2.08 -17.64
C VAL A 88 -0.36 -3.34 -18.40
N VAL A 89 0.42 -3.72 -19.40
CA VAL A 89 0.18 -4.91 -20.22
C VAL A 89 1.15 -6.00 -19.80
N SER A 90 0.61 -7.17 -19.47
CA SER A 90 1.42 -8.35 -19.16
C SER A 90 1.67 -9.14 -20.44
N VAL A 91 2.94 -9.39 -20.76
CA VAL A 91 3.37 -10.11 -21.96
C VAL A 91 4.20 -11.33 -21.57
N ASN A 92 3.93 -12.46 -22.20
CA ASN A 92 4.73 -13.66 -22.05
C ASN A 92 6.12 -13.45 -22.66
N GLN A 93 7.15 -13.44 -21.80
CA GLN A 93 8.54 -13.19 -22.20
C GLN A 93 9.16 -14.27 -23.10
N TYR A 94 8.52 -15.44 -23.24
CA TYR A 94 9.00 -16.54 -24.07
C TYR A 94 8.28 -16.65 -25.41
N THR A 95 6.99 -16.31 -25.46
CA THR A 95 6.16 -16.46 -26.67
C THR A 95 5.78 -15.13 -27.33
N GLY A 96 5.95 -14.00 -26.63
CA GLY A 96 5.49 -12.69 -27.07
C GLY A 96 3.97 -12.53 -26.98
N GLU A 97 3.27 -13.51 -26.40
CA GLU A 97 1.82 -13.49 -26.24
C GLU A 97 1.41 -12.45 -25.21
N VAL A 98 0.55 -11.53 -25.62
CA VAL A 98 -0.02 -10.51 -24.72
C VAL A 98 -1.18 -11.12 -23.92
N LEU A 99 -0.92 -11.37 -22.64
CA LEU A 99 -1.84 -12.04 -21.71
C LEU A 99 -3.05 -11.17 -21.33
N GLY A 100 -2.87 -9.84 -21.29
CA GLY A 100 -3.96 -8.90 -21.03
C GLY A 100 -3.49 -7.50 -20.68
N LEU A 101 -4.44 -6.55 -20.70
CA LEU A 101 -4.25 -5.17 -20.24
C LEU A 101 -4.87 -5.01 -18.86
N ARG A 102 -4.08 -4.48 -17.93
CA ARG A 102 -4.54 -4.08 -16.62
C ARG A 102 -4.64 -2.57 -16.52
N THR A 103 -5.88 -2.08 -16.57
CA THR A 103 -6.18 -0.66 -16.39
C THR A 103 -5.97 -0.27 -14.93
N ARG A 104 -5.20 0.80 -14.69
CA ARG A 104 -4.85 1.30 -13.35
C ARG A 104 -6.15 1.72 -12.61
N GLY A 105 -6.55 0.98 -11.58
CA GLY A 105 -7.65 1.36 -10.67
C GLY A 105 -9.00 0.66 -10.85
N GLN A 106 -9.16 -0.26 -11.82
CA GLN A 106 -10.41 -1.03 -11.98
C GLN A 106 -10.44 -2.34 -11.18
N THR A 107 -9.48 -2.57 -10.29
CA THR A 107 -9.42 -3.76 -9.44
C THR A 107 -9.90 -3.45 -8.02
N VAL A 108 -10.39 -4.47 -7.31
CA VAL A 108 -10.77 -4.36 -5.89
C VAL A 108 -9.60 -3.83 -5.06
N LEU A 109 -8.38 -4.31 -5.32
CA LEU A 109 -7.15 -3.80 -4.70
C LEU A 109 -6.88 -2.33 -5.03
N GLY A 110 -7.16 -1.91 -6.27
CA GLY A 110 -7.10 -0.50 -6.68
C GLY A 110 -8.05 0.40 -5.88
N PHE A 111 -9.28 -0.06 -5.63
CA PHE A 111 -10.24 0.65 -4.78
C PHE A 111 -9.76 0.71 -3.32
N ILE A 112 -9.26 -0.39 -2.77
CA ILE A 112 -8.71 -0.44 -1.41
C ILE A 112 -7.53 0.52 -1.26
N ARG A 113 -6.64 0.59 -2.27
CA ARG A 113 -5.54 1.55 -2.32
C ARG A 113 -6.02 3.00 -2.39
N ALA A 114 -7.05 3.28 -3.19
CA ALA A 114 -7.66 4.61 -3.26
C ALA A 114 -8.30 5.01 -1.92
N LEU A 115 -8.92 4.06 -1.21
CA LEU A 115 -9.44 4.27 0.14
C LEU A 115 -8.32 4.51 1.15
N HIS A 116 -7.21 3.77 1.07
CA HIS A 116 -6.08 3.89 1.99
C HIS A 116 -5.31 5.21 1.82
N VAL A 117 -4.92 5.54 0.58
CA VAL A 117 -4.03 6.68 0.29
C VAL A 117 -4.80 7.99 0.10
N ARG A 118 -6.07 7.91 -0.31
CA ARG A 118 -6.88 9.08 -0.66
C ARG A 118 -8.22 9.15 0.09
N LEU A 119 -8.49 8.25 1.05
CA LEU A 119 -9.77 8.16 1.76
C LEU A 119 -10.99 8.11 0.80
N ALA A 120 -10.79 7.64 -0.44
CA ALA A 120 -11.78 7.70 -1.52
C ALA A 120 -12.33 9.12 -1.83
N THR A 121 -11.62 10.17 -1.42
CA THR A 121 -11.99 11.60 -1.63
C THR A 121 -11.01 12.34 -2.53
N GLY A 122 -10.14 11.61 -3.24
CA GLY A 122 -9.19 12.19 -4.18
C GLY A 122 -8.11 13.04 -3.48
N ASP A 123 -7.92 14.27 -3.95
CA ASP A 123 -6.83 15.13 -3.48
C ASP A 123 -7.04 15.65 -2.06
N ILE A 124 -8.30 15.77 -1.62
CA ILE A 124 -8.64 16.16 -0.24
C ILE A 124 -8.11 15.11 0.73
N GLY A 125 -8.45 13.85 0.51
CA GLY A 125 -8.00 12.75 1.37
C GLY A 125 -6.49 12.56 1.31
N ARG A 126 -5.86 12.80 0.15
CA ARG A 126 -4.40 12.82 0.04
C ARG A 126 -3.78 13.87 0.95
N ASN A 127 -4.30 15.10 0.96
CA ASN A 127 -3.78 16.16 1.83
C ASN A 127 -4.00 15.83 3.31
N ILE A 128 -5.16 15.28 3.67
CA ILE A 128 -5.44 14.83 5.05
C ILE A 128 -4.42 13.78 5.48
N LEU A 129 -4.13 12.80 4.61
CA LEU A 129 -3.17 11.74 4.91
C LEU A 129 -1.76 12.32 5.10
N ARG A 130 -1.33 13.25 4.22
CA ARG A 130 -0.02 13.93 4.32
C ARG A 130 0.15 14.69 5.64
N TRP A 131 -0.88 15.41 6.08
CA TRP A 131 -0.83 16.07 7.39
C TRP A 131 -0.87 15.06 8.53
N SER A 132 -1.59 13.94 8.36
CA SER A 132 -1.67 12.89 9.37
C SER A 132 -0.32 12.18 9.57
N THR A 133 0.48 11.97 8.51
CA THR A 133 1.86 11.44 8.65
C THR A 133 2.77 12.40 9.40
N VAL A 134 2.67 13.72 9.16
CA VAL A 134 3.42 14.71 9.95
C VAL A 134 3.01 14.68 11.43
N LEU A 135 1.71 14.64 11.72
CA LEU A 135 1.21 14.53 13.08
C LEU A 135 1.63 13.22 13.76
N MET A 136 1.67 12.11 13.01
CA MET A 136 2.18 10.83 13.50
C MET A 136 3.65 10.94 13.91
N LEU A 137 4.48 11.59 13.08
CA LEU A 137 5.90 11.79 13.39
C LEU A 137 6.10 12.61 14.69
N ILE A 138 5.34 13.70 14.85
CA ILE A 138 5.34 14.50 16.09
C ILE A 138 4.87 13.65 17.27
N SER A 139 3.82 12.83 17.09
CA SER A 139 3.32 11.93 18.12
C SER A 139 4.36 10.90 18.55
N LEU A 140 5.11 10.30 17.61
CA LEU A 140 6.18 9.35 17.90
C LEU A 140 7.33 10.03 18.67
N ALA A 141 7.75 11.22 18.24
CA ALA A 141 8.79 11.99 18.93
C ALA A 141 8.36 12.36 20.36
N SER A 142 7.13 12.83 20.52
CA SER A 142 6.58 13.15 21.84
C SER A 142 6.43 11.92 22.74
N GLY A 143 6.01 10.79 22.19
CA GLY A 143 5.90 9.53 22.91
C GLY A 143 7.26 9.03 23.41
N LEU A 144 8.28 9.09 22.56
CA LEU A 144 9.65 8.73 22.94
C LEU A 144 10.20 9.65 24.04
N TYR A 145 10.00 10.97 23.91
CA TYR A 145 10.41 11.95 24.92
C TYR A 145 9.75 11.68 26.28
N LEU A 146 8.44 11.42 26.30
CA LEU A 146 7.69 11.13 27.53
C LEU A 146 8.02 9.76 28.12
N TRP A 147 8.38 8.77 27.29
CA TRP A 147 8.76 7.43 27.73
C TRP A 147 10.14 7.39 28.39
N TRP A 148 11.11 8.13 27.82
CA TRP A 148 12.52 8.15 28.23
C TRP A 148 12.79 8.29 29.74
N PRO A 149 12.12 9.20 30.48
CA PRO A 149 12.36 9.35 31.92
C PRO A 149 11.71 8.24 32.76
N ARG A 150 10.65 7.60 32.28
CA ARG A 150 9.87 6.63 33.07
C ARG A 150 10.28 5.18 32.82
N LYS A 151 10.68 4.83 31.58
CA LYS A 151 11.11 3.48 31.15
C LYS A 151 10.24 2.33 31.68
N MET A 152 8.93 2.55 31.80
CA MET A 152 8.02 1.56 32.38
C MET A 152 7.59 0.56 31.30
N ILE A 153 7.88 -0.72 31.50
CA ILE A 153 7.33 -1.82 30.67
C ILE A 153 6.64 -2.77 31.64
N ARG A 154 5.39 -2.47 31.97
CA ARG A 154 4.55 -3.25 32.88
C ARG A 154 3.10 -3.07 32.46
N ILE A 155 2.29 -4.11 32.61
CA ILE A 155 0.83 -4.05 32.44
C ILE A 155 0.21 -4.31 33.80
N ARG A 156 -0.52 -3.31 34.32
CA ARG A 156 -1.13 -3.37 35.65
C ARG A 156 -2.62 -3.06 35.61
N GLY A 157 -3.33 -3.64 36.56
CA GLY A 157 -4.75 -3.40 36.76
C GLY A 157 -5.65 -4.17 35.80
N PRO A 158 -6.97 -4.13 36.03
CA PRO A 158 -7.94 -4.81 35.18
C PRO A 158 -8.15 -4.07 33.85
N TRP A 159 -8.59 -4.78 32.81
CA TRP A 159 -8.74 -4.29 31.43
C TRP A 159 -9.65 -3.07 31.24
N TRP A 160 -10.58 -2.79 32.16
CA TRP A 160 -11.41 -1.57 32.14
C TRP A 160 -10.72 -0.35 32.76
N SER A 161 -9.58 -0.54 33.44
CA SER A 161 -8.91 0.55 34.15
C SER A 161 -8.12 1.44 33.19
N ARG A 162 -8.10 2.74 33.51
CA ARG A 162 -7.23 3.71 32.80
C ARG A 162 -5.76 3.29 32.87
N LEU A 163 -5.34 2.69 33.99
CA LEU A 163 -3.97 2.24 34.20
C LEU A 163 -3.59 1.13 33.21
N PHE A 164 -4.47 0.15 32.99
CA PHE A 164 -4.24 -0.93 32.03
C PHE A 164 -4.03 -0.39 30.60
N TRP A 165 -4.92 0.48 30.12
CA TRP A 165 -4.79 1.08 28.78
C TRP A 165 -3.56 1.98 28.65
N PHE A 166 -3.20 2.72 29.70
CA PHE A 166 -2.00 3.54 29.72
C PHE A 166 -0.74 2.68 29.64
N ASP A 167 -0.64 1.66 30.49
CA ASP A 167 0.47 0.72 30.54
C ASP A 167 0.62 -0.07 29.22
N GLN A 168 -0.51 -0.44 28.60
CA GLN A 168 -0.57 -1.09 27.30
C GLN A 168 -0.08 -0.16 26.18
N HIS A 169 -0.56 1.08 26.12
CA HIS A 169 -0.10 2.07 25.15
C HIS A 169 1.39 2.38 25.32
N ASN A 170 1.86 2.46 26.55
CA ASN A 170 3.26 2.71 26.88
C ASN A 170 4.18 1.55 26.44
N SER A 171 3.76 0.31 26.67
CA SER A 171 4.52 -0.88 26.29
C SER A 171 4.49 -1.09 24.78
N PHE A 172 3.31 -1.11 24.14
CA PHE A 172 3.24 -1.27 22.69
C PHE A 172 3.83 -0.08 21.94
N GLY A 173 3.72 1.14 22.48
CA GLY A 173 4.29 2.33 21.87
C GLY A 173 5.81 2.24 21.69
N ILE A 174 6.55 1.78 22.70
CA ILE A 174 8.01 1.65 22.58
C ILE A 174 8.41 0.50 21.63
N PHE A 175 7.71 -0.65 21.67
CA PHE A 175 8.00 -1.77 20.77
C PHE A 175 7.64 -1.48 19.31
N SER A 176 6.59 -0.68 19.08
CA SER A 176 6.14 -0.29 17.73
C SER A 176 6.82 0.97 17.20
N LEU A 177 7.64 1.67 18.00
CA LEU A 177 8.28 2.92 17.63
C LEU A 177 9.09 2.79 16.32
N LEU A 178 9.99 1.82 16.24
CA LEU A 178 10.85 1.64 15.07
C LEU A 178 10.05 1.26 13.81
N PRO A 179 9.16 0.24 13.83
CA PRO A 179 8.28 -0.06 12.70
C PRO A 179 7.43 1.15 12.25
N LEU A 180 6.81 1.87 13.21
CA LEU A 180 5.95 3.02 12.88
C LEU A 180 6.76 4.18 12.31
N LEU A 181 8.01 4.38 12.76
CA LEU A 181 8.89 5.40 12.21
C LEU A 181 9.26 5.11 10.76
N LEU A 182 9.58 3.84 10.44
CA LEU A 182 9.83 3.42 9.06
C LEU A 182 8.59 3.57 8.18
N LEU A 183 7.42 3.14 8.65
CA LEU A 183 6.15 3.31 7.91
C LEU A 183 5.77 4.77 7.71
N THR A 184 6.02 5.62 8.70
CA THR A 184 5.76 7.06 8.58
C THR A 184 6.73 7.70 7.58
N ALA A 185 8.00 7.29 7.59
CA ALA A 185 8.99 7.77 6.64
C ALA A 185 8.66 7.38 5.19
N THR A 186 8.27 6.12 4.95
CA THR A 186 7.82 5.69 3.60
C THR A 186 6.55 6.40 3.18
N GLY A 187 5.60 6.63 4.10
CA GLY A 187 4.37 7.38 3.83
C GLY A 187 4.57 8.87 3.52
N ILE A 188 5.74 9.46 3.82
CA ILE A 188 6.09 10.83 3.42
C ILE A 188 6.62 10.87 1.96
N VAL A 189 7.25 9.79 1.51
CA VAL A 189 7.88 9.70 0.18
C VAL A 189 6.85 9.40 -0.93
N ILE A 190 5.76 8.72 -0.59
CA ILE A 190 4.68 8.31 -1.51
C ILE A 190 3.64 9.41 -1.68
#